data_AF-A0A1E8VRH0-F1
#
_entry.id   AF-A0A1E8VRH0-F1
#
_cell.length_a   1.000
_cell.length_b   1.000
_cell.length_c   1.000
_cell.angle_alpha   90.00
_cell.angle_beta   90.00
_cell.angle_gamma   90.00
#
_symmetry.space_group_name_H-M   'P 1'
#
loop_
_entity.id
_entity.type
_entity.pdbx_description
1 polymer ?
#
loop_
_entity_poly.entity_id
_entity_poly.type
_entity_poly.pdbx_seq_one_letter_code
_entity_poly.pdbx_strand_id
1 'polypeptide(L)'
;MLAQLAELMPLPALMCVAAELMGAYALPPLAPPVGTARGSTTFGVEALVTKVELLHELAMHAPFPAALRALRAVVFAGERAWSPQEALLATMLALPGGRGGYELGNARVMTGISNAMTRASRVPDILLACKTVGINYDGWGHFGIMELERAAVGLGQDPGSDQRAHELAVQRRALREKYVDDRRRDRELLAAGVETLVATSEDLRDVSTLDLLVRQLIVRAEAAGGQRMARQRALLESESLAHRRAEVLASLRTLT
;
A
#
# COMPACT_ATOMS: atom_id res chain seq x y z
N MET A 1 -4.35 3.87 -24.02
CA MET A 1 -5.12 4.20 -22.80
C MET A 1 -4.32 5.01 -21.77
N LEU A 2 -3.28 4.47 -21.12
CA LEU A 2 -2.58 5.19 -20.04
C LEU A 2 -1.97 6.54 -20.48
N ALA A 3 -1.42 6.60 -21.71
CA ALA A 3 -0.97 7.86 -22.30
C ALA A 3 -2.11 8.88 -22.51
N GLN A 4 -3.31 8.44 -22.90
CA GLN A 4 -4.47 9.33 -23.05
C GLN A 4 -4.94 9.86 -21.69
N LEU A 5 -4.98 8.98 -20.67
CA LEU A 5 -5.29 9.38 -19.29
C LEU A 5 -4.25 10.37 -18.73
N ALA A 6 -3.01 10.33 -19.23
CA ALA A 6 -1.93 11.18 -18.74
C ALA A 6 -2.15 12.68 -18.98
N GLU A 7 -3.02 13.04 -19.91
CA GLU A 7 -3.45 14.42 -20.18
C GLU A 7 -4.51 14.90 -19.20
N LEU A 8 -5.29 13.97 -18.64
CA LEU A 8 -6.46 14.26 -17.80
C LEU A 8 -6.18 14.09 -16.31
N MET A 9 -5.23 13.23 -15.95
CA MET A 9 -5.00 12.82 -14.57
C MET A 9 -3.67 13.37 -14.02
N PRO A 10 -3.62 13.76 -12.74
CA PRO A 10 -2.35 14.12 -12.10
C PRO A 10 -1.45 12.88 -11.96
N LEU A 11 -0.13 13.10 -11.88
CA LEU A 11 0.87 12.03 -11.83
C LEU A 11 0.58 10.95 -10.76
N PRO A 12 0.21 11.30 -9.50
CA PRO A 12 -0.05 10.29 -8.47
C PRO A 12 -1.25 9.39 -8.84
N ALA A 13 -2.29 9.96 -9.45
CA ALA A 13 -3.45 9.19 -9.89
C ALA A 13 -3.09 8.23 -11.03
N LEU A 14 -2.22 8.67 -11.96
CA LEU A 14 -1.68 7.79 -13.01
C LEU A 14 -0.84 6.64 -12.43
N MET A 15 -0.13 6.86 -11.32
CA MET A 15 0.63 5.80 -10.65
C MET A 15 -0.30 4.73 -10.07
N CYS A 16 -1.41 5.13 -9.45
CA CYS A 16 -2.41 4.17 -8.95
C CYS A 16 -3.11 3.41 -10.07
N VAL A 17 -3.45 4.07 -11.18
CA VAL A 17 -4.02 3.39 -12.37
C VAL A 17 -3.00 2.43 -12.97
N ALA A 18 -1.73 2.83 -13.08
CA ALA A 18 -0.67 1.93 -13.54
C ALA A 18 -0.53 0.70 -12.62
N ALA A 19 -0.63 0.88 -11.30
CA ALA A 19 -0.61 -0.22 -10.34
C ALA A 19 -1.78 -1.20 -10.55
N GLU A 20 -3.00 -0.68 -10.74
CA GLU A 20 -4.20 -1.47 -11.03
C GLU A 20 -4.07 -2.27 -12.34
N LEU A 21 -3.51 -1.69 -13.40
CA LEU A 21 -3.27 -2.40 -14.67
C LEU A 21 -2.29 -3.58 -14.53
N MET A 22 -1.42 -3.54 -13.51
CA MET A 22 -0.50 -4.61 -13.17
C MET A 22 -1.12 -5.70 -12.27
N GLY A 23 -2.44 -5.63 -12.02
CA GLY A 23 -3.26 -6.67 -11.39
C GLY A 23 -3.41 -6.55 -9.88
N ALA A 24 -3.73 -7.69 -9.24
CA ALA A 24 -4.04 -7.89 -7.83
C ALA A 24 -5.38 -7.30 -7.35
N TYR A 25 -5.76 -6.11 -7.80
CA TYR A 25 -7.08 -5.54 -7.54
C TYR A 25 -7.64 -4.80 -8.76
N ALA A 26 -8.95 -4.56 -8.76
CA ALA A 26 -9.62 -3.60 -9.62
C ALA A 26 -10.56 -2.73 -8.81
N LEU A 27 -10.55 -1.43 -9.10
CA LEU A 27 -11.46 -0.46 -8.51
C LEU A 27 -12.79 -0.46 -9.28
N PRO A 28 -13.92 -0.24 -8.60
CA PRO A 28 -15.20 -0.14 -9.28
C PRO A 28 -15.21 1.08 -10.22
N PRO A 29 -15.86 0.99 -11.40
CA PRO A 29 -15.86 2.06 -12.40
C PRO A 29 -16.58 3.35 -11.97
N LEU A 30 -17.31 3.34 -10.85
CA LEU A 30 -17.99 4.50 -10.27
C LEU A 30 -17.70 4.58 -8.78
N ALA A 31 -17.26 5.74 -8.30
CA ALA A 31 -17.24 6.04 -6.88
C ALA A 31 -18.69 5.97 -6.37
N PRO A 32 -18.98 5.24 -5.29
CA PRO A 32 -20.33 5.19 -4.77
C PRO A 32 -20.74 6.57 -4.20
N PRO A 33 -22.05 6.88 -4.16
CA PRO A 33 -22.55 8.12 -3.58
C PRO A 33 -22.01 8.34 -2.17
N VAL A 34 -21.75 9.61 -1.82
CA VAL A 34 -21.29 10.01 -0.47
C VAL A 34 -22.21 9.40 0.60
N GLY A 35 -21.61 8.66 1.54
CA GLY A 35 -22.33 8.01 2.64
C GLY A 35 -22.73 6.55 2.40
N THR A 36 -22.44 5.98 1.23
CA THR A 36 -22.56 4.53 0.99
C THR A 36 -21.19 3.86 1.13
N ALA A 37 -21.17 2.59 1.58
CA ALA A 37 -19.95 1.81 1.69
C ALA A 37 -19.20 1.86 0.36
N ARG A 38 -17.89 2.20 0.41
CA ARG A 38 -17.01 2.22 -0.77
C ARG A 38 -17.24 0.94 -1.60
N GLY A 39 -17.44 1.09 -2.91
CA GLY A 39 -17.76 -0.02 -3.81
C GLY A 39 -16.71 -1.10 -3.65
N SER A 40 -17.14 -2.36 -3.60
CA SER A 40 -16.28 -3.48 -3.23
C SER A 40 -15.14 -3.60 -4.25
N THR A 41 -13.94 -3.17 -3.86
CA THR A 41 -12.70 -3.49 -4.58
C THR A 41 -12.69 -4.98 -4.89
N THR A 42 -12.49 -5.34 -6.14
CA THR A 42 -12.34 -6.74 -6.54
C THR A 42 -10.88 -7.12 -6.36
N PHE A 43 -10.60 -8.10 -5.50
CA PHE A 43 -9.25 -8.62 -5.27
C PHE A 43 -9.00 -9.89 -6.09
N GLY A 44 -7.73 -10.26 -6.28
CA GLY A 44 -7.32 -11.45 -7.02
C GLY A 44 -7.43 -11.30 -8.55
N VAL A 45 -7.42 -10.05 -9.04
CA VAL A 45 -7.50 -9.76 -10.48
C VAL A 45 -6.16 -10.07 -11.14
N GLU A 46 -6.18 -10.78 -12.27
CA GLU A 46 -4.97 -11.03 -13.05
C GLU A 46 -4.41 -9.74 -13.66
N ALA A 47 -3.09 -9.68 -13.80
CA ALA A 47 -2.44 -8.54 -14.42
C ALA A 47 -2.86 -8.44 -15.89
N LEU A 48 -3.39 -7.29 -16.30
CA LEU A 48 -3.67 -7.02 -17.71
C LEU A 48 -2.38 -6.87 -18.51
N VAL A 49 -1.35 -6.30 -17.88
CA VAL A 49 -0.05 -6.00 -18.48
C VAL A 49 1.04 -5.99 -17.43
N THR A 50 2.24 -6.41 -17.78
CA THR A 50 3.41 -6.31 -16.90
C THR A 50 3.99 -4.89 -16.92
N LYS A 51 4.76 -4.53 -15.87
CA LYS A 51 5.48 -3.24 -15.86
C LYS A 51 6.43 -3.10 -17.05
N VAL A 52 7.11 -4.19 -17.43
CA VAL A 52 8.08 -4.20 -18.53
C VAL A 52 7.38 -3.91 -19.85
N GLU A 53 6.25 -4.57 -20.12
CA GLU A 53 5.43 -4.32 -21.31
C GLU A 53 4.92 -2.88 -21.35
N LEU A 54 4.38 -2.35 -20.23
CA LEU A 54 3.95 -0.95 -20.15
C LEU A 54 5.08 0.03 -20.46
N LEU A 55 6.26 -0.18 -19.86
CA LEU A 55 7.43 0.67 -20.10
C LEU A 55 7.89 0.60 -21.55
N HIS A 56 7.91 -0.60 -22.14
CA HIS A 56 8.30 -0.80 -23.54
C HIS A 56 7.34 -0.08 -24.50
N GLU A 57 6.04 -0.33 -24.37
CA GLU A 57 5.01 0.29 -25.21
C GLU A 57 5.02 1.82 -25.11
N LEU A 58 5.11 2.36 -23.88
CA LEU A 58 5.16 3.81 -23.70
C LEU A 58 6.46 4.44 -24.24
N ALA A 59 7.57 3.71 -24.18
CA ALA A 59 8.85 4.18 -24.74
C ALA A 59 8.79 4.31 -26.27
N MET A 60 8.07 3.42 -26.96
CA MET A 60 7.84 3.51 -28.40
C MET A 60 7.05 4.77 -28.81
N HIS A 61 6.31 5.36 -27.88
CA HIS A 61 5.56 6.59 -28.06
C HIS A 61 6.19 7.80 -27.33
N ALA A 62 7.42 7.69 -26.83
CA ALA A 62 8.10 8.72 -26.05
C ALA A 62 8.23 10.12 -26.69
N PRO A 63 8.18 10.33 -28.02
CA PRO A 63 8.13 11.68 -28.58
C PRO A 63 6.92 12.51 -28.12
N PHE A 64 5.85 11.86 -27.65
CA PHE A 64 4.63 12.54 -27.18
C PHE A 64 4.72 12.88 -25.67
N PRO A 65 4.44 14.14 -25.27
CA PRO A 65 4.49 14.56 -23.86
C PRO A 65 3.62 13.72 -22.92
N ALA A 66 2.45 13.29 -23.40
CA ALA A 66 1.53 12.44 -22.66
C ALA A 66 2.12 11.04 -22.39
N ALA A 67 2.81 10.45 -23.37
CA ALA A 67 3.51 9.18 -23.21
C ALA A 67 4.68 9.31 -22.22
N LEU A 68 5.44 10.41 -22.23
CA LEU A 68 6.49 10.66 -21.23
C LEU A 68 5.93 10.79 -19.81
N ARG A 69 4.76 11.40 -19.64
CA ARG A 69 4.06 11.47 -18.34
C ARG A 69 3.61 10.09 -17.87
N ALA A 70 3.00 9.30 -18.75
CA ALA A 70 2.61 7.93 -18.45
C ALA A 70 3.84 7.06 -18.11
N LEU A 71 4.94 7.19 -18.87
CA LEU A 71 6.18 6.46 -18.62
C LEU A 71 6.74 6.79 -17.23
N ARG A 72 6.75 8.07 -16.85
CA ARG A 72 7.11 8.48 -15.48
C ARG A 72 6.20 7.86 -14.42
N ALA A 73 4.89 7.82 -14.66
CA ALA A 73 3.94 7.20 -13.73
C ALA A 73 4.25 5.71 -13.54
N VAL A 74 4.46 4.97 -14.64
CA VAL A 74 4.79 3.54 -14.57
C VAL A 74 6.11 3.31 -13.84
N VAL A 75 7.15 4.12 -14.10
CA VAL A 75 8.45 4.01 -13.40
C VAL A 75 8.26 4.01 -11.87
N PHE A 76 7.47 4.95 -11.35
CA PHE A 76 7.26 5.09 -9.90
C PHE A 76 6.14 4.20 -9.34
N ALA A 77 5.24 3.68 -10.17
CA ALA A 77 4.16 2.81 -9.71
C ALA A 77 4.70 1.52 -9.07
N GLY A 78 4.14 1.16 -7.92
CA GLY A 78 4.40 -0.13 -7.26
C GLY A 78 3.82 -1.29 -8.09
N GLU A 79 4.58 -2.36 -8.24
CA GLU A 79 4.14 -3.56 -8.96
C GLU A 79 3.30 -4.44 -8.04
N ARG A 80 2.08 -4.83 -8.48
CA ARG A 80 1.24 -5.81 -7.77
C ARG A 80 0.94 -5.45 -6.30
N ALA A 81 0.62 -4.19 -6.03
CA ALA A 81 0.01 -3.81 -4.75
C ALA A 81 -1.23 -4.68 -4.49
N TRP A 82 -1.32 -5.33 -3.33
CA TRP A 82 -2.42 -6.25 -3.04
C TRP A 82 -3.73 -5.52 -2.76
N SER A 83 -3.64 -4.22 -2.46
CA SER A 83 -4.77 -3.36 -2.21
C SER A 83 -4.59 -1.94 -2.78
N PRO A 84 -5.69 -1.22 -3.03
CA PRO A 84 -5.65 0.20 -3.38
C PRO A 84 -4.87 1.04 -2.35
N GLN A 85 -4.99 0.70 -1.06
CA GLN A 85 -4.34 1.41 0.03
C GLN A 85 -2.82 1.19 0.03
N GLU A 86 -2.34 -0.02 -0.27
CA GLU A 86 -0.92 -0.27 -0.51
C GLU A 86 -0.40 0.51 -1.72
N ALA A 87 -1.16 0.54 -2.82
CA ALA A 87 -0.79 1.30 -4.02
C ALA A 87 -0.69 2.79 -3.74
N LEU A 88 -1.63 3.34 -2.95
CA LEU A 88 -1.61 4.72 -2.47
C LEU A 88 -0.39 4.98 -1.59
N LEU A 89 -0.12 4.14 -0.60
CA LEU A 89 1.02 4.30 0.29
C LEU A 89 2.34 4.24 -0.49
N ALA A 90 2.53 3.22 -1.34
CA ALA A 90 3.70 3.10 -2.21
C ALA A 90 3.86 4.33 -3.12
N THR A 91 2.76 4.85 -3.66
CA THR A 91 2.74 6.07 -4.47
C THR A 91 3.22 7.29 -3.68
N MET A 92 2.69 7.51 -2.48
CA MET A 92 3.10 8.62 -1.62
C MET A 92 4.58 8.55 -1.26
N LEU A 93 5.08 7.36 -0.91
CA LEU A 93 6.48 7.13 -0.55
C LEU A 93 7.43 7.40 -1.73
N ALA A 94 7.06 6.95 -2.94
CA ALA A 94 7.91 7.05 -4.12
C ALA A 94 7.86 8.42 -4.82
N LEU A 95 6.73 9.13 -4.72
CA LEU A 95 6.52 10.38 -5.42
C LEU A 95 7.56 11.45 -5.00
N PRO A 96 8.09 12.28 -5.94
CA PRO A 96 9.05 13.32 -5.60
C PRO A 96 8.50 14.36 -4.60
N GLY A 97 9.36 14.85 -3.71
CA GLY A 97 8.98 15.81 -2.66
C GLY A 97 8.30 17.07 -3.19
N GLY A 98 8.88 17.67 -4.23
CA GLY A 98 8.30 18.84 -4.91
C GLY A 98 6.97 18.60 -5.63
N ARG A 99 6.48 17.35 -5.65
CA ARG A 99 5.16 16.97 -6.20
C ARG A 99 4.17 16.51 -5.12
N GLY A 100 4.52 16.62 -3.84
CA GLY A 100 3.68 16.18 -2.72
C GLY A 100 3.88 14.71 -2.33
N GLY A 101 5.08 14.17 -2.54
CA GLY A 101 5.47 12.86 -2.01
C GLY A 101 6.61 12.94 -0.98
N TYR A 102 7.16 11.78 -0.61
CA TYR A 102 8.24 11.68 0.39
C TYR A 102 9.63 11.42 -0.19
N GLU A 103 9.72 11.14 -1.49
CA GLU A 103 11.00 10.90 -2.17
C GLU A 103 11.87 9.82 -1.49
N LEU A 104 11.24 8.72 -1.07
CA LEU A 104 11.93 7.57 -0.46
C LEU A 104 12.42 6.56 -1.52
N GLY A 105 12.44 6.97 -2.78
CA GLY A 105 12.84 6.17 -3.93
C GLY A 105 11.76 5.20 -4.38
N ASN A 106 12.11 4.27 -5.26
CA ASN A 106 11.18 3.25 -5.75
C ASN A 106 10.90 2.23 -4.64
N ALA A 107 10.02 2.60 -3.71
CA ALA A 107 9.44 1.68 -2.76
C ALA A 107 8.79 0.54 -3.56
N ARG A 108 9.34 -0.66 -3.41
CA ARG A 108 8.90 -1.82 -4.18
C ARG A 108 7.85 -2.56 -3.39
N VAL A 109 6.67 -2.68 -3.95
CA VAL A 109 5.76 -3.71 -3.49
C VAL A 109 6.39 -5.06 -3.82
N MET A 110 6.47 -5.97 -2.84
CA MET A 110 7.25 -7.20 -3.01
C MET A 110 6.39 -8.43 -3.27
N THR A 111 6.97 -9.37 -4.01
CA THR A 111 6.44 -10.73 -4.17
C THR A 111 7.57 -11.73 -3.92
N GLY A 112 7.62 -12.32 -2.72
CA GLY A 112 8.62 -13.32 -2.30
C GLY A 112 10.05 -12.78 -2.03
N ILE A 113 10.61 -13.11 -0.86
CA ILE A 113 12.04 -13.01 -0.58
C ILE A 113 12.47 -14.45 -0.32
N SER A 114 13.21 -15.02 -1.27
CA SER A 114 13.82 -16.33 -1.07
C SER A 114 15.15 -16.16 -0.36
N ASN A 115 15.18 -16.44 0.94
CA ASN A 115 16.40 -16.59 1.73
C ASN A 115 16.35 -17.94 2.48
N ALA A 116 17.50 -18.59 2.66
CA ALA A 116 17.60 -19.93 3.25
C ALA A 116 17.08 -20.05 4.71
N MET A 117 16.87 -18.92 5.40
CA MET A 117 16.36 -18.87 6.78
C MET A 117 14.90 -18.39 6.89
N THR A 118 14.22 -18.10 5.78
CA THR A 118 12.82 -17.65 5.77
C THR A 118 11.98 -18.59 4.93
N ARG A 119 10.67 -18.66 5.21
CA ARG A 119 9.76 -19.20 4.19
C ARG A 119 9.88 -18.30 2.97
N ALA A 120 10.08 -18.88 1.78
CA ALA A 120 10.24 -18.12 0.53
C ALA A 120 9.08 -17.16 0.22
N SER A 121 7.93 -17.32 0.90
CA SER A 121 6.75 -16.47 0.82
C SER A 121 6.77 -15.22 1.71
N ARG A 122 7.73 -15.05 2.64
CA ARG A 122 7.72 -13.88 3.52
C ARG A 122 8.37 -12.68 2.86
N VAL A 123 7.55 -11.65 2.65
CA VAL A 123 7.98 -10.33 2.21
C VAL A 123 7.25 -9.25 2.99
N PRO A 124 7.85 -8.06 3.14
CA PRO A 124 7.07 -6.90 3.47
C PRO A 124 6.15 -6.54 2.30
N ASP A 125 5.01 -5.93 2.59
CA ASP A 125 4.09 -5.47 1.54
C ASP A 125 4.77 -4.37 0.70
N ILE A 126 5.55 -3.49 1.34
CA ILE A 126 6.37 -2.47 0.67
C ILE A 126 7.80 -2.51 1.21
N LEU A 127 8.80 -2.61 0.36
CA LEU A 127 10.22 -2.49 0.71
C LEU A 127 10.79 -1.16 0.24
N LEU A 128 11.42 -0.40 1.14
CA LEU A 128 12.08 0.85 0.79
C LEU A 128 13.33 0.63 -0.07
N ALA A 129 13.79 1.68 -0.76
CA ALA A 129 14.94 1.61 -1.66
C ALA A 129 16.25 1.16 -0.97
N CYS A 130 16.39 1.39 0.35
CA CYS A 130 17.53 0.91 1.14
C CYS A 130 17.55 -0.61 1.36
N LYS A 131 16.45 -1.31 1.04
CA LYS A 131 16.26 -2.77 1.16
C LYS A 131 16.39 -3.37 2.56
N THR A 132 16.60 -2.55 3.59
CA THR A 132 16.72 -2.99 4.99
C THR A 132 15.50 -2.64 5.83
N VAL A 133 14.62 -1.77 5.32
CA VAL A 133 13.38 -1.36 5.99
C VAL A 133 12.21 -1.54 5.04
N GLY A 134 11.14 -2.17 5.54
CA GLY A 134 9.88 -2.37 4.84
C GLY A 134 8.67 -1.98 5.68
N ILE A 135 7.50 -2.12 5.09
CA ILE A 135 6.19 -1.83 5.67
C ILE A 135 5.29 -3.04 5.44
N ASN A 136 4.59 -3.46 6.49
CA ASN A 136 3.43 -4.32 6.40
C ASN A 136 2.18 -3.46 6.57
N TYR A 137 1.21 -3.59 5.68
CA TYR A 137 -0.02 -2.81 5.70
C TYR A 137 -1.18 -3.61 6.31
N ASP A 138 -1.59 -3.21 7.51
CA ASP A 138 -2.71 -3.81 8.25
C ASP A 138 -3.98 -2.97 8.01
N GLY A 139 -4.70 -3.30 6.93
CA GLY A 139 -5.99 -2.68 6.62
C GLY A 139 -7.14 -3.13 7.53
N TRP A 140 -8.29 -2.43 7.48
CA TRP A 140 -9.49 -2.73 8.28
C TRP A 140 -9.95 -4.21 8.24
N GLY A 141 -9.85 -4.86 7.08
CA GLY A 141 -10.24 -6.26 6.90
C GLY A 141 -9.20 -7.27 7.38
N HIS A 142 -8.04 -6.82 7.86
CA HIS A 142 -6.91 -7.71 8.12
C HIS A 142 -7.23 -8.77 9.16
N PHE A 143 -7.71 -8.40 10.36
CA PHE A 143 -7.95 -9.38 11.43
C PHE A 143 -9.35 -10.00 11.46
N GLY A 144 -10.21 -9.72 10.48
CA GLY A 144 -11.58 -10.26 10.46
C GLY A 144 -12.43 -9.86 11.68
N ILE A 145 -12.17 -8.66 12.24
CA ILE A 145 -12.81 -8.20 13.48
C ILE A 145 -14.32 -8.09 13.29
N MET A 146 -14.78 -7.63 12.13
CA MET A 146 -16.20 -7.50 11.81
C MET A 146 -16.91 -8.86 11.74
N GLU A 147 -16.24 -9.90 11.24
CA GLU A 147 -16.75 -11.28 11.21
C GLU A 147 -16.84 -11.84 12.62
N LEU A 148 -15.83 -11.59 13.44
CA LEU A 148 -15.81 -11.97 14.84
C LEU A 148 -16.93 -11.29 15.64
N GLU A 149 -17.12 -9.99 15.46
CA GLU A 149 -18.19 -9.21 16.08
C GLU A 149 -19.57 -9.73 15.66
N ARG A 150 -19.77 -9.97 14.37
CA ARG A 150 -21.02 -10.56 13.85
C ARG A 150 -21.30 -11.93 14.46
N ALA A 151 -20.30 -12.80 14.56
CA ALA A 151 -20.45 -14.10 15.21
C ALA A 151 -20.78 -13.98 16.71
N ALA A 152 -20.15 -13.01 17.41
CA ALA A 152 -20.42 -12.75 18.82
C ALA A 152 -21.83 -12.23 19.07
N VAL A 153 -22.29 -11.26 18.27
CA VAL A 153 -23.67 -10.75 18.31
C VAL A 153 -24.66 -11.86 18.00
N GLY A 154 -24.37 -12.68 16.99
CA GLY A 154 -25.17 -13.85 16.66
C GLY A 154 -25.35 -14.77 17.86
N LEU A 155 -24.27 -15.16 18.54
CA LEU A 155 -24.38 -16.00 19.74
C LEU A 155 -25.17 -15.30 20.87
N GLY A 156 -24.99 -13.99 21.06
CA GLY A 156 -25.75 -13.23 22.05
C GLY A 156 -27.26 -13.18 21.79
N GLN A 157 -27.67 -13.24 20.52
CA GLN A 157 -29.08 -13.29 20.11
C GLN A 157 -29.72 -14.68 20.27
N ASP A 158 -28.91 -15.74 20.32
CA ASP A 158 -29.39 -17.11 20.52
C ASP A 158 -28.46 -17.88 21.48
N PRO A 159 -28.53 -17.55 22.79
CA PRO A 159 -27.69 -18.17 23.79
C PRO A 159 -28.09 -19.64 23.98
N GLY A 160 -27.19 -20.56 23.63
CA GLY A 160 -27.42 -22.01 23.70
C GLY A 160 -27.32 -22.72 22.34
N SER A 161 -27.20 -21.97 21.25
CA SER A 161 -26.93 -22.55 19.93
C SER A 161 -25.48 -23.03 19.80
N ASP A 162 -25.30 -24.35 19.75
CA ASP A 162 -23.99 -24.98 19.49
C ASP A 162 -23.37 -24.52 18.16
N GLN A 163 -24.20 -24.29 17.14
CA GLN A 163 -23.76 -23.78 15.85
C GLN A 163 -23.14 -22.38 15.99
N ARG A 164 -23.82 -21.44 16.65
CA ARG A 164 -23.30 -20.08 16.82
C ARG A 164 -22.08 -20.03 17.74
N ALA A 165 -22.04 -20.90 18.75
CA ALA A 165 -20.86 -21.06 19.60
C ALA A 165 -19.66 -21.56 18.79
N HIS A 166 -19.88 -22.51 17.88
CA HIS A 166 -18.85 -23.01 16.97
C HIS A 166 -18.38 -21.93 15.99
N GLU A 167 -19.28 -21.18 15.36
CA GLU A 167 -18.95 -20.06 14.46
C GLU A 167 -18.06 -19.02 15.15
N LEU A 168 -18.41 -18.61 16.37
CA LEU A 168 -17.58 -17.69 17.17
C LEU A 168 -16.21 -18.29 17.48
N ALA A 169 -16.14 -19.57 17.85
CA ALA A 169 -14.88 -20.25 18.12
C ALA A 169 -13.96 -20.31 16.88
N VAL A 170 -14.54 -20.57 15.70
CA VAL A 170 -13.82 -20.56 14.41
C VAL A 170 -13.26 -19.17 14.12
N GLN A 171 -14.05 -18.11 14.26
CA GLN A 171 -13.57 -16.74 14.01
C GLN A 171 -12.48 -16.31 15.01
N ARG A 172 -12.62 -16.65 16.29
CA ARG A 172 -11.58 -16.40 17.31
C ARG A 172 -10.28 -17.10 16.97
N ARG A 173 -10.37 -18.37 16.54
CA ARG A 173 -9.21 -19.17 16.15
C ARG A 173 -8.53 -18.58 14.91
N ALA A 174 -9.29 -18.24 13.86
CA ALA A 174 -8.77 -17.64 12.64
C ALA A 174 -8.03 -16.31 12.91
N LEU A 175 -8.61 -15.43 13.73
CA LEU A 175 -7.95 -14.18 14.16
C LEU A 175 -6.63 -14.48 14.87
N ARG A 176 -6.64 -15.43 15.82
CA ARG A 176 -5.43 -15.80 16.57
C ARG A 176 -4.35 -16.39 15.68
N GLU A 177 -4.73 -17.27 14.75
CA GLU A 177 -3.81 -17.88 13.79
C GLU A 177 -3.15 -16.80 12.92
N LYS A 178 -3.94 -15.85 12.40
CA LYS A 178 -3.43 -14.73 11.61
C LYS A 178 -2.48 -13.84 12.39
N TYR A 179 -2.87 -13.41 13.59
CA TYR A 179 -2.00 -12.62 14.48
C TYR A 179 -0.66 -13.31 14.75
N VAL A 180 -0.69 -14.61 15.06
CA VAL A 180 0.53 -15.38 15.32
C VAL A 180 1.38 -15.52 14.05
N ASP A 181 0.74 -15.68 12.89
CA ASP A 181 1.44 -15.75 11.60
C ASP A 181 2.17 -14.43 11.28
N ASP A 182 1.54 -13.28 11.50
CA ASP A 182 2.17 -11.96 11.31
C ASP A 182 3.37 -11.77 12.24
N ARG A 183 3.25 -12.14 13.52
CA ARG A 183 4.39 -12.08 14.47
C ARG A 183 5.53 -13.04 14.11
N ARG A 184 5.22 -14.14 13.41
CA ARG A 184 6.26 -15.03 12.85
C ARG A 184 6.90 -14.40 11.63
N ARG A 185 6.11 -13.83 10.72
CA ARG A 185 6.60 -13.07 9.56
C ARG A 185 7.56 -11.95 9.98
N ASP A 186 7.19 -11.12 10.94
CA ASP A 186 8.04 -10.01 11.41
C ASP A 186 9.39 -10.52 11.93
N ARG A 187 9.40 -11.61 12.70
CA ARG A 187 10.64 -12.23 13.20
C ARG A 187 11.48 -12.85 12.08
N GLU A 188 10.83 -13.51 11.12
CA GLU A 188 11.50 -14.10 9.95
C GLU A 188 12.14 -13.00 9.08
N LEU A 189 11.44 -11.89 8.82
CA LEU A 189 11.97 -10.74 8.09
C LEU A 189 13.12 -10.07 8.85
N LEU A 190 12.98 -9.86 10.16
CA LEU A 190 14.04 -9.31 10.99
C LEU A 190 15.30 -10.20 10.97
N ALA A 191 15.13 -11.52 11.06
CA ALA A 191 16.23 -12.48 10.95
C ALA A 191 16.89 -12.48 9.56
N ALA A 192 16.16 -12.09 8.51
CA ALA A 192 16.68 -11.87 7.17
C ALA A 192 17.32 -10.47 6.97
N GLY A 193 17.42 -9.65 8.03
CA GLY A 193 17.98 -8.29 7.98
C GLY A 193 17.02 -7.24 7.41
N VAL A 194 15.72 -7.55 7.35
CA VAL A 194 14.68 -6.61 6.92
C VAL A 194 13.82 -6.25 8.12
N GLU A 195 13.92 -5.01 8.57
CA GLU A 195 13.04 -4.49 9.60
C GLU A 195 11.71 -4.05 9.01
N THR A 196 10.59 -4.39 9.64
CA THR A 196 9.25 -3.94 9.20
C THR A 196 8.60 -3.01 10.20
N LEU A 197 8.01 -1.92 9.70
CA LEU A 197 7.00 -1.14 10.41
C LEU A 197 5.62 -1.58 9.97
N VAL A 198 4.66 -1.58 10.89
CA VAL A 198 3.26 -1.81 10.56
C VAL A 198 2.61 -0.45 10.29
N ALA A 199 2.01 -0.30 9.10
CA ALA A 199 1.16 0.83 8.76
C ALA A 199 -0.30 0.37 8.78
N THR A 200 -1.19 1.20 9.31
CA THR A 200 -2.62 0.88 9.35
C THR A 200 -3.44 1.81 8.45
N SER A 201 -4.73 1.53 8.31
CA SER A 201 -5.64 2.44 7.61
C SER A 201 -5.72 3.84 8.24
N GLU A 202 -5.45 3.97 9.54
CA GLU A 202 -5.39 5.23 10.28
C GLU A 202 -4.20 6.11 9.87
N ASP A 203 -3.06 5.50 9.52
CA ASP A 203 -1.89 6.24 9.04
C ASP A 203 -2.14 6.90 7.68
N LEU A 204 -3.13 6.42 6.92
CA LEU A 204 -3.54 6.99 5.64
C LEU A 204 -4.72 7.97 5.77
N ARG A 205 -5.18 8.25 7.00
CA ARG A 205 -6.35 9.09 7.26
C ARG A 205 -6.11 10.56 6.92
N ASP A 206 -4.93 11.08 7.23
CA ASP A 206 -4.56 12.46 6.95
C ASP A 206 -3.04 12.59 6.84
N VAL A 207 -2.59 13.77 6.41
CA VAL A 207 -1.17 14.01 6.19
C VAL A 207 -0.36 13.98 7.48
N SER A 208 -0.96 14.29 8.63
CA SER A 208 -0.23 14.39 9.90
C SER A 208 0.15 13.00 10.42
N THR A 209 -0.77 12.04 10.33
CA THR A 209 -0.49 10.64 10.68
C THR A 209 0.48 10.00 9.70
N LEU A 210 0.32 10.27 8.41
CA LEU A 210 1.24 9.77 7.38
C LEU A 210 2.65 10.36 7.52
N ASP A 211 2.78 11.67 7.79
CA ASP A 211 4.06 12.32 8.04
C ASP A 211 4.76 11.70 9.27
N LEU A 212 4.01 11.33 10.32
CA LEU A 212 4.55 10.66 11.50
C LEU A 212 5.10 9.26 11.16
N LEU A 213 4.34 8.44 10.41
CA LEU A 213 4.80 7.14 9.92
C LEU A 213 6.10 7.30 9.10
N VAL A 214 6.15 8.31 8.21
CA VAL A 214 7.34 8.55 7.39
C VAL A 214 8.54 9.04 8.20
N ARG A 215 8.33 9.84 9.24
CA ARG A 215 9.40 10.21 10.19
C ARG A 215 9.98 8.97 10.85
N GLN A 216 9.13 8.04 11.30
CA GLN A 216 9.57 6.79 11.89
C GLN A 216 10.34 5.93 10.89
N LEU A 217 9.84 5.79 9.66
CA LEU A 217 10.53 5.09 8.57
C LEU A 217 11.93 5.65 8.29
N ILE A 218 12.06 6.98 8.22
CA ILE A 218 13.35 7.65 8.01
C ILE A 218 14.31 7.34 9.16
N VAL A 219 13.87 7.47 10.41
CA VAL A 219 14.71 7.18 11.59
C VAL A 219 15.24 5.74 11.53
N ARG A 220 14.39 4.78 11.17
CA ARG A 220 14.80 3.36 11.08
C ARG A 220 15.69 3.10 9.87
N ALA A 221 15.41 3.70 8.72
CA ALA A 221 16.24 3.57 7.53
C ALA A 221 17.65 4.15 7.74
N GLU A 222 17.76 5.31 8.40
CA GLU A 222 19.04 5.91 8.77
C GLU A 222 19.83 5.02 9.75
N ALA A 223 19.15 4.44 10.74
CA ALA A 223 19.77 3.54 11.71
C ALA A 223 20.25 2.23 11.09
N ALA A 224 19.48 1.66 10.14
CA ALA A 224 19.79 0.39 9.50
C ALA A 224 20.81 0.52 8.36
N GLY A 225 20.76 1.61 7.58
CA GLY A 225 21.56 1.79 6.36
C GLY A 225 22.77 2.73 6.51
N GLY A 226 22.89 3.46 7.62
CA GLY A 226 23.97 4.42 7.86
C GLY A 226 23.96 5.67 6.97
N GLN A 227 23.03 5.75 6.01
CA GLN A 227 22.86 6.91 5.13
C GLN A 227 21.88 7.90 5.75
N ARG A 228 22.28 9.17 5.87
CA ARG A 228 21.41 10.25 6.35
C ARG A 228 20.41 10.66 5.27
N MET A 229 19.14 10.79 5.65
CA MET A 229 18.04 11.20 4.78
C MET A 229 17.68 12.68 5.02
N ALA A 230 18.70 13.53 5.08
CA ALA A 230 18.56 14.95 5.42
C ALA A 230 17.58 15.68 4.49
N ARG A 231 17.57 15.31 3.20
CA ARG A 231 16.63 15.86 2.22
C ARG A 231 15.18 15.52 2.57
N GLN A 232 14.89 14.25 2.88
CA GLN A 232 13.54 13.81 3.25
C GLN A 232 13.08 14.41 4.58
N ARG A 233 14.00 14.59 5.54
CA ARG A 233 13.71 15.35 6.77
C ARG A 233 13.32 16.79 6.47
N ALA A 234 14.07 17.49 5.62
CA ALA A 234 13.73 18.86 5.22
C ALA A 234 12.37 18.94 4.48
N LEU A 235 12.03 17.94 3.66
CA LEU A 235 10.71 17.86 3.00
C LEU A 235 9.56 17.77 4.02
N LEU A 236 9.75 17.03 5.12
CA LEU A 236 8.77 16.87 6.19
C LEU A 236 8.64 18.12 7.07
N GLU A 237 9.67 18.96 7.14
CA GLU A 237 9.67 20.20 7.91
C GLU A 237 9.04 21.38 7.15
N SER A 238 8.87 21.25 5.83
CA SER A 238 8.29 22.30 4.99
C SER A 238 6.75 22.29 5.03
N GLU A 239 6.17 23.37 5.54
CA GLU A 239 4.71 23.56 5.64
C GLU A 239 4.03 23.63 4.26
N SER A 240 4.63 24.34 3.30
CA SER A 240 4.10 24.42 1.93
C SER A 240 4.06 23.06 1.24
N LEU A 241 5.06 22.21 1.50
CA LEU A 241 5.07 20.83 1.00
C LEU A 241 4.10 19.94 1.76
N ALA A 242 3.88 20.16 3.06
CA ALA A 242 2.86 19.44 3.84
C ALA A 242 1.45 19.69 3.29
N HIS A 243 1.11 20.95 2.96
CA HIS A 243 -0.16 21.27 2.32
C HIS A 243 -0.32 20.53 0.98
N ARG A 244 0.72 20.55 0.15
CA ARG A 244 0.71 19.84 -1.13
C ARG A 244 0.60 18.32 -0.97
N ARG A 245 1.24 17.72 0.04
CA ARG A 245 1.07 16.30 0.38
C ARG A 245 -0.37 16.00 0.77
N ALA A 246 -1.01 16.87 1.55
CA ALA A 246 -2.40 16.72 1.95
C ALA A 246 -3.37 16.73 0.75
N GLU A 247 -3.16 17.64 -0.20
CA GLU A 247 -3.94 17.70 -1.45
C GLU A 247 -3.80 16.42 -2.27
N VAL A 248 -2.57 15.91 -2.41
CA VAL A 248 -2.29 14.65 -3.14
C VAL A 248 -2.95 13.48 -2.43
N LEU A 249 -2.76 13.35 -1.10
CA LEU A 249 -3.36 12.27 -0.31
C LEU A 249 -4.89 12.29 -0.42
N ALA A 250 -5.52 13.46 -0.28
CA ALA A 250 -6.96 13.61 -0.43
C ALA A 250 -7.43 13.19 -1.83
N SER A 251 -6.72 13.61 -2.88
CA SER A 251 -7.03 13.26 -4.26
C SER A 251 -6.87 11.76 -4.56
N LEU A 252 -5.90 11.09 -3.94
CA LEU A 252 -5.72 9.65 -4.12
C LEU A 252 -6.78 8.85 -3.37
N ARG A 253 -7.19 9.33 -2.20
CA ARG A 253 -8.24 8.70 -1.39
C ARG A 253 -9.64 8.80 -2.00
N THR A 254 -9.85 9.59 -3.04
CA THR A 254 -11.09 9.54 -3.82
C THR A 254 -11.05 8.46 -4.91
N LEU A 255 -9.86 7.97 -5.26
CA LEU A 255 -9.67 6.90 -6.24
C LEU A 255 -9.69 5.52 -5.58
N THR A 256 -9.07 5.39 -4.41
CA THR A 256 -9.06 4.20 -3.54
C THR A 256 -10.19 4.27 -2.54
#